data_AF-A0A0B7A674-F1
#
_entry.id   AF-A0A0B7A674-F1
#
_cell.length_a   1.000
_cell.length_b   1.000
_cell.length_c   1.000
_cell.angle_alpha   90.00
_cell.angle_beta   90.00
_cell.angle_gamma   90.00
#
_symmetry.space_group_name_H-M   'P 1'
#
loop_
_entity.id
_entity.type
_entity.pdbx_description
1 polymer ?
#
loop_
_entity_poly.entity_id
_entity_poly.type
_entity_poly.pdbx_seq_one_letter_code
_entity_poly.pdbx_strand_id
1 'polypeptide(L)'
;MLINRDFLFYFQKRNTMREATDYLFPAVFLAVLHFSAAEESSSHVSVDPNGYVAYCPCMGRFGNQADQFLGALAFAKALNRTLVLPPWVEYRRGSRSAVMEPYDSYFLVEPLREYHRVITMESFMTEIAPTVWPPGQRKVFCYSARHGSNKDHCNAKEGNPFGPFWDWFHIDFDESVIFGPLFYDIQMTTAVAEWTETYPSKDYPVLAFVGPPAAFPVSQYHIKLQRYVKWSHNYSKLADEFIQQNIPHRPFLGIHLRNGPDFEKACEHVSTTPNMFAAKQCIGERGEFGPTTQEMCFPSISTVTEQVKKEVNRLGIKTVFIATDYNDLRTELSKVLSNISLVKQAKPASPMLDLVILGRSDHFIGNCVSTFTAFVKRERDVTQLPSSFWAFEKQTKKQEL
;
A
#
# COMPACT_ATOMS: atom_id res chain seq x y z
N MET A 1 -53.56 40.32 -14.71
CA MET A 1 -53.65 41.46 -13.77
C MET A 1 -52.38 41.44 -12.91
N LEU A 2 -51.83 42.61 -12.55
CA LEU A 2 -50.57 42.88 -11.82
C LEU A 2 -50.05 41.73 -10.91
N ILE A 3 -48.82 41.20 -11.02
CA ILE A 3 -47.46 41.81 -10.91
C ILE A 3 -47.03 42.13 -9.46
N ASN A 4 -46.36 41.14 -8.84
CA ASN A 4 -45.01 41.20 -8.21
C ASN A 4 -44.54 42.46 -7.45
N ARG A 5 -44.14 42.32 -6.17
CA ARG A 5 -42.78 42.73 -5.67
C ARG A 5 -42.46 42.41 -4.19
N ASP A 6 -41.16 42.32 -3.93
CA ASP A 6 -40.49 42.26 -2.61
C ASP A 6 -40.37 43.65 -1.92
N PHE A 7 -39.97 43.66 -0.63
CA PHE A 7 -38.93 44.50 0.03
C PHE A 7 -39.15 44.52 1.57
N LEU A 8 -38.26 44.98 2.47
CA LEU A 8 -36.81 44.76 2.74
C LEU A 8 -36.38 45.72 3.90
N PHE A 9 -35.33 45.39 4.67
CA PHE A 9 -34.68 46.19 5.75
C PHE A 9 -35.53 46.55 7.01
N TYR A 10 -35.02 47.12 8.13
CA TYR A 10 -33.83 46.88 9.01
C TYR A 10 -33.81 48.00 10.11
N PHE A 11 -32.97 47.85 11.16
CA PHE A 11 -32.57 48.85 12.19
C PHE A 11 -33.66 49.29 13.21
N GLN A 12 -33.36 49.87 14.39
CA GLN A 12 -32.32 49.64 15.44
C GLN A 12 -32.61 50.60 16.63
N LYS A 13 -31.96 50.37 17.79
CA LYS A 13 -31.75 51.33 18.93
C LYS A 13 -33.02 51.73 19.72
N ARG A 14 -32.97 52.19 20.98
CA ARG A 14 -32.08 52.09 22.17
C ARG A 14 -32.56 53.18 23.16
N ASN A 15 -32.55 52.89 24.46
CA ASN A 15 -32.53 53.84 25.60
C ASN A 15 -32.07 53.05 26.88
N THR A 16 -31.58 53.52 28.04
CA THR A 16 -31.38 54.83 28.75
C THR A 16 -32.64 55.58 29.20
N MET A 17 -32.73 56.23 30.37
CA MET A 17 -31.86 56.39 31.57
C MET A 17 -32.80 56.55 32.81
N ARG A 18 -32.42 56.69 34.10
CA ARG A 18 -31.15 57.00 34.81
C ARG A 18 -31.16 56.37 36.24
N GLU A 19 -30.38 56.94 37.17
CA GLU A 19 -30.50 56.89 38.67
C GLU A 19 -30.25 55.52 39.37
N ALA A 20 -29.29 55.29 40.28
CA ALA A 20 -28.31 56.06 41.08
C ALA A 20 -28.70 56.45 42.53
N THR A 21 -28.02 55.82 43.52
CA THR A 21 -27.34 56.47 44.67
C THR A 21 -26.45 55.45 45.43
N ASP A 22 -25.40 55.94 46.08
CA ASP A 22 -24.30 55.17 46.69
C ASP A 22 -24.60 54.56 48.08
N TYR A 23 -23.75 53.63 48.55
CA TYR A 23 -23.02 53.78 49.83
C TYR A 23 -21.81 52.83 49.92
N LEU A 24 -20.83 53.18 50.77
CA LEU A 24 -19.48 52.60 50.87
C LEU A 24 -19.44 51.14 51.37
N PHE A 25 -18.38 50.39 51.01
CA PHE A 25 -17.29 49.94 51.91
C PHE A 25 -16.12 49.35 51.03
N PRO A 26 -14.84 49.36 51.47
CA PRO A 26 -13.69 49.17 50.57
C PRO A 26 -13.26 47.70 50.38
N ALA A 27 -12.46 47.48 49.33
CA ALA A 27 -12.09 46.15 48.86
C ALA A 27 -11.03 45.42 49.71
N VAL A 28 -11.24 44.12 49.91
CA VAL A 28 -10.18 43.13 50.19
C VAL A 28 -10.38 41.94 49.25
N PHE A 29 -9.92 42.08 48.00
CA PHE A 29 -9.81 40.95 47.08
C PHE A 29 -8.44 40.29 47.27
N LEU A 30 -8.41 39.11 47.89
CA LEU A 30 -7.24 38.23 47.78
C LEU A 30 -7.14 37.76 46.33
N ALA A 31 -6.17 38.31 45.60
CA ALA A 31 -5.77 37.79 44.30
C ALA A 31 -4.99 36.48 44.50
N VAL A 32 -5.71 35.38 44.77
CA VAL A 32 -5.14 34.04 44.78
C VAL A 32 -4.77 33.69 43.34
N LEU A 33 -3.52 33.96 42.98
CA LEU A 33 -2.93 33.50 41.72
C LEU A 33 -2.89 31.97 41.76
N HIS A 34 -3.96 31.34 41.27
CA HIS A 34 -3.89 29.97 40.79
C HIS A 34 -2.94 29.98 39.58
N PHE A 35 -1.67 29.70 39.85
CA PHE A 35 -0.80 29.06 38.88
C PHE A 35 -1.42 27.69 38.58
N SER A 36 -2.36 27.69 37.63
CA SER A 36 -2.58 26.50 36.81
C SER A 36 -1.27 26.25 36.08
N ALA A 37 -0.42 25.43 36.69
CA ALA A 37 0.56 24.69 35.94
C ALA A 37 -0.24 23.93 34.88
N ALA A 38 -0.12 24.37 33.63
CA ALA A 38 -0.48 23.52 32.52
C ALA A 38 0.50 22.36 32.61
N GLU A 39 0.03 21.21 33.09
CA GLU A 39 0.75 19.96 32.90
C GLU A 39 0.89 19.81 31.38
N GLU A 40 2.11 20.03 30.88
CA GLU A 40 2.48 19.54 29.56
C GLU A 40 2.28 18.04 29.62
N SER A 41 1.14 17.59 29.08
CA SER A 41 0.82 16.20 28.83
C SER A 41 1.81 15.67 27.80
N SER A 42 3.03 15.40 28.27
CA SER A 42 3.98 14.51 27.64
C SER A 42 3.24 13.21 27.39
N SER A 43 2.75 13.05 26.16
CA SER A 43 2.10 11.85 25.68
C SER A 43 3.18 10.79 25.55
N HIS A 44 3.61 10.27 26.69
CA HIS A 44 4.76 9.39 26.81
C HIS A 44 4.48 8.14 25.99
N VAL A 45 5.09 8.07 24.80
CA VAL A 45 4.67 7.12 23.77
C VAL A 45 4.97 5.71 24.30
N SER A 46 3.89 4.95 24.48
CA SER A 46 3.96 3.71 25.27
C SER A 46 4.72 2.64 24.49
N VAL A 47 5.87 2.24 25.03
CA VAL A 47 6.66 1.13 24.50
C VAL A 47 5.85 -0.15 24.58
N ASP A 48 5.65 -0.83 23.45
CA ASP A 48 5.08 -2.18 23.44
C ASP A 48 6.02 -3.17 24.16
N PRO A 49 5.63 -3.79 25.28
CA PRO A 49 6.50 -4.74 26.01
C PRO A 49 6.71 -6.06 25.24
N ASN A 50 5.92 -6.32 24.19
CA ASN A 50 6.16 -7.41 23.25
C ASN A 50 7.21 -7.03 22.20
N GLY A 51 7.58 -5.75 22.09
CA GLY A 51 8.54 -5.24 21.13
C GLY A 51 8.01 -5.16 19.70
N TYR A 52 8.93 -4.99 18.75
CA TYR A 52 8.65 -4.51 17.40
C TYR A 52 9.21 -5.43 16.31
N VAL A 53 8.61 -5.35 15.12
CA VAL A 53 9.14 -5.90 13.86
C VAL A 53 9.36 -4.73 12.90
N ALA A 54 10.56 -4.60 12.35
CA ALA A 54 10.94 -3.60 11.35
C ALA A 54 11.58 -4.30 10.15
N TYR A 55 11.46 -3.77 8.93
CA TYR A 55 12.08 -4.39 7.75
C TYR A 55 12.28 -3.38 6.62
N CYS A 56 13.23 -3.64 5.72
CA CYS A 56 13.29 -2.93 4.45
C CYS A 56 12.38 -3.60 3.39
N PRO A 57 11.49 -2.87 2.69
CA PRO A 57 10.81 -3.35 1.48
C PRO A 57 11.76 -3.39 0.27
N CYS A 58 12.93 -3.98 0.45
CA CYS A 58 14.10 -3.89 -0.44
C CYS A 58 14.00 -4.71 -1.73
N MET A 59 12.88 -5.39 -2.01
CA MET A 59 12.73 -6.29 -3.15
C MET A 59 11.71 -5.79 -4.16
N GLY A 60 12.19 -5.42 -5.35
CA GLY A 60 11.33 -5.02 -6.48
C GLY A 60 10.67 -3.65 -6.31
N ARG A 61 9.61 -3.41 -7.10
CA ARG A 61 8.81 -2.17 -7.10
C ARG A 61 7.57 -2.33 -6.23
N PHE A 62 6.79 -1.26 -6.07
CA PHE A 62 5.57 -1.19 -5.25
C PHE A 62 4.74 -2.49 -5.18
N GLY A 63 4.37 -3.11 -6.31
CA GLY A 63 3.58 -4.34 -6.30
C GLY A 63 4.24 -5.52 -5.57
N ASN A 64 5.57 -5.67 -5.66
CA ASN A 64 6.32 -6.67 -4.89
C ASN A 64 6.32 -6.32 -3.39
N GLN A 65 6.57 -5.05 -3.07
CA GLN A 65 6.62 -4.53 -1.71
C GLN A 65 5.27 -4.68 -1.00
N ALA A 66 4.17 -4.40 -1.71
CA ALA A 66 2.81 -4.51 -1.19
C ALA A 66 2.34 -5.97 -1.05
N ASP A 67 2.77 -6.89 -1.92
CA ASP A 67 2.59 -8.34 -1.71
C ASP A 67 3.26 -8.79 -0.39
N GLN A 68 4.53 -8.43 -0.22
CA GLN A 68 5.29 -8.84 0.96
C GLN A 68 4.84 -8.13 2.25
N PHE A 69 4.35 -6.90 2.17
CA PHE A 69 3.75 -6.18 3.29
C PHE A 69 2.61 -6.97 3.94
N LEU A 70 1.72 -7.58 3.14
CA LEU A 70 0.63 -8.41 3.69
C LEU A 70 1.15 -9.62 4.48
N GLY A 71 2.29 -10.20 4.07
CA GLY A 71 2.97 -11.26 4.82
C GLY A 71 3.64 -10.74 6.09
N ALA A 72 4.33 -9.61 6.04
CA ALA A 72 5.02 -9.02 7.19
C ALA A 72 4.02 -8.56 8.28
N LEU A 73 2.85 -8.04 7.87
CA LEU A 73 1.73 -7.72 8.75
C LEU A 73 1.16 -8.95 9.46
N ALA A 74 1.03 -10.08 8.74
CA ALA A 74 0.62 -11.35 9.34
C ALA A 74 1.69 -11.90 10.32
N PHE A 75 2.96 -11.82 9.94
CA PHE A 75 4.11 -12.26 10.76
C PHE A 75 4.21 -11.47 12.08
N ALA A 76 4.15 -10.14 12.02
CA ALA A 76 4.15 -9.29 13.21
C ALA A 76 2.95 -9.59 14.13
N LYS A 77 1.77 -9.89 13.56
CA LYS A 77 0.61 -10.35 14.35
C LYS A 77 0.85 -11.69 15.03
N ALA A 78 1.44 -12.66 14.33
CA ALA A 78 1.70 -13.99 14.88
C ALA A 78 2.70 -13.96 16.05
N LEU A 79 3.76 -13.15 15.95
CA LEU A 79 4.70 -12.93 17.06
C LEU A 79 4.16 -11.97 18.15
N ASN A 80 2.94 -11.45 17.99
CA ASN A 80 2.36 -10.39 18.82
C ASN A 80 3.27 -9.15 19.00
N ARG A 81 4.05 -8.78 17.98
CA ARG A 81 4.98 -7.62 17.99
C ARG A 81 4.41 -6.47 17.17
N THR A 82 4.53 -5.22 17.62
CA THR A 82 4.05 -4.06 16.83
C THR A 82 4.83 -3.96 15.52
N LEU A 83 4.12 -3.88 14.39
CA LEU A 83 4.78 -3.69 13.09
C LEU A 83 5.15 -2.20 12.91
N VAL A 84 6.44 -1.96 12.66
CA VAL A 84 6.93 -0.69 12.14
C VAL A 84 6.71 -0.68 10.63
N LEU A 85 5.81 0.18 10.16
CA LEU A 85 5.45 0.35 8.76
C LEU A 85 6.60 1.08 8.03
N PRO A 86 7.33 0.44 7.12
CA PRO A 86 8.40 1.12 6.41
C PRO A 86 7.81 2.06 5.34
N PRO A 87 8.53 3.14 4.96
CA PRO A 87 8.24 3.87 3.74
C PRO A 87 8.41 2.96 2.51
N TRP A 88 7.63 3.23 1.48
CA TRP A 88 7.73 2.60 0.17
C TRP A 88 9.03 3.00 -0.53
N VAL A 89 9.64 2.06 -1.25
CA VAL A 89 10.90 2.28 -1.98
C VAL A 89 10.57 2.60 -3.44
N GLU A 90 10.81 3.86 -3.84
CA GLU A 90 10.61 4.35 -5.21
C GLU A 90 11.92 4.50 -5.99
N TYR A 91 11.87 4.13 -7.28
CA TYR A 91 12.98 4.28 -8.23
C TYR A 91 12.65 5.41 -9.22
N ARG A 92 12.79 6.66 -8.79
CA ARG A 92 12.43 7.85 -9.60
C ARG A 92 13.42 8.03 -10.76
N ARG A 93 12.91 8.18 -12.00
CA ARG A 93 13.73 8.33 -13.22
C ARG A 93 14.69 9.51 -13.11
N GLY A 94 15.98 9.25 -13.25
CA GLY A 94 17.04 10.26 -13.12
C GLY A 94 17.70 10.31 -11.73
N SER A 95 17.09 9.71 -10.71
CA SER A 95 17.78 9.45 -9.44
C SER A 95 18.80 8.32 -9.61
N ARG A 96 19.93 8.43 -8.90
CA ARG A 96 20.91 7.33 -8.74
C ARG A 96 20.59 6.42 -7.56
N SER A 97 19.76 6.89 -6.64
CA SER A 97 19.35 6.20 -5.42
C SER A 97 17.86 5.87 -5.46
N ALA A 98 17.45 4.83 -4.74
CA ALA A 98 16.09 4.74 -4.25
C ALA A 98 15.76 5.97 -3.38
N VAL A 99 14.48 6.34 -3.34
CA VAL A 99 13.93 7.31 -2.39
C VAL A 99 12.79 6.67 -1.60
N MET A 100 12.59 7.15 -0.38
CA MET A 100 11.63 6.62 0.57
C MET A 100 10.41 7.54 0.61
N GLU A 101 9.23 6.96 0.42
CA GLU A 101 7.95 7.66 0.46
C GLU A 101 7.12 7.09 1.62
N PRO A 102 6.74 7.89 2.64
CA PRO A 102 6.07 7.40 3.85
C PRO A 102 4.85 6.51 3.56
N TYR A 103 4.59 5.56 4.45
CA TYR A 103 3.45 4.65 4.30
C TYR A 103 2.12 5.42 4.13
N ASP A 104 1.98 6.49 4.92
CA ASP A 104 0.78 7.31 5.05
C ASP A 104 0.58 8.37 3.95
N SER A 105 1.60 8.64 3.12
CA SER A 105 1.42 9.32 1.83
C SER A 105 0.38 8.59 0.96
N TYR A 106 0.41 7.25 0.97
CA TYR A 106 -0.43 6.42 0.11
C TYR A 106 -1.64 5.79 0.83
N PHE A 107 -1.52 5.43 2.11
CA PHE A 107 -2.54 4.63 2.81
C PHE A 107 -2.88 5.13 4.21
N LEU A 108 -4.09 4.89 4.69
CA LEU A 108 -4.46 5.19 6.07
C LEU A 108 -3.82 4.15 7.02
N VAL A 109 -3.17 4.62 8.09
CA VAL A 109 -2.59 3.76 9.13
C VAL A 109 -3.67 3.12 10.02
N GLU A 110 -4.73 3.86 10.34
CA GLU A 110 -5.73 3.44 11.32
C GLU A 110 -6.45 2.11 10.97
N PRO A 111 -6.87 1.85 9.71
CA PRO A 111 -7.51 0.58 9.36
C PRO A 111 -6.61 -0.66 9.50
N LEU A 112 -5.28 -0.50 9.58
CA LEU A 112 -4.38 -1.60 9.93
C LEU A 112 -4.49 -1.98 11.41
N ARG A 113 -4.81 -1.02 12.30
CA ARG A 113 -4.93 -1.23 13.75
C ARG A 113 -6.13 -2.12 14.12
N GLU A 114 -7.15 -2.18 13.25
CA GLU A 114 -8.22 -3.19 13.29
C GLU A 114 -7.68 -4.64 13.23
N TYR A 115 -6.57 -4.85 12.52
CA TYR A 115 -5.94 -6.17 12.39
C TYR A 115 -4.85 -6.39 13.44
N HIS A 116 -3.90 -5.46 13.57
CA HIS A 116 -2.77 -5.59 14.48
C HIS A 116 -2.12 -4.23 14.80
N ARG A 117 -1.32 -4.17 15.88
CA ARG A 117 -0.66 -2.93 16.32
C ARG A 117 0.38 -2.48 15.27
N VAL A 118 0.29 -1.22 14.88
CA VAL A 118 1.17 -0.58 13.88
C VAL A 118 1.59 0.85 14.26
N ILE A 119 2.81 1.22 13.86
CA ILE A 119 3.41 2.55 13.96
C ILE A 119 4.18 2.84 12.65
N THR A 120 4.29 4.09 12.21
CA THR A 120 5.16 4.44 11.05
C THR A 120 6.63 4.33 11.43
N MET A 121 7.53 4.08 10.47
CA MET A 121 8.98 4.10 10.69
C MET A 121 9.43 5.49 11.16
N GLU A 122 8.81 6.53 10.63
CA GLU A 122 8.99 7.93 11.00
C GLU A 122 8.76 8.13 12.50
N SER A 123 7.55 7.87 13.01
CA SER A 123 7.24 7.97 14.45
C SER A 123 8.06 6.98 15.29
N PHE A 124 8.28 5.75 14.82
CA PHE A 124 9.10 4.77 15.55
C PHE A 124 10.53 5.28 15.77
N MET A 125 11.15 5.85 14.74
CA MET A 125 12.54 6.32 14.82
C MET A 125 12.70 7.60 15.63
N THR A 126 11.66 8.44 15.73
CA THR A 126 11.68 9.66 16.57
C THR A 126 11.24 9.43 18.01
N GLU A 127 10.21 8.61 18.24
CA GLU A 127 9.51 8.51 19.53
C GLU A 127 9.92 7.28 20.37
N ILE A 128 10.36 6.19 19.72
CA ILE A 128 10.53 4.87 20.36
C ILE A 128 11.97 4.36 20.28
N ALA A 129 12.58 4.41 19.10
CA ALA A 129 13.92 3.89 18.86
C ALA A 129 15.01 4.51 19.75
N PRO A 130 14.98 5.80 20.16
CA PRO A 130 15.96 6.35 21.10
C PRO A 130 15.98 5.65 22.46
N THR A 131 14.87 5.01 22.87
CA THR A 131 14.76 4.30 24.16
C THR A 131 14.98 2.80 24.03
N VAL A 132 14.44 2.15 22.98
CA VAL A 132 14.44 0.68 22.85
C VAL A 132 15.39 0.13 21.78
N TRP A 133 15.99 0.99 20.96
CA TRP A 133 16.87 0.62 19.85
C TRP A 133 17.95 1.68 19.55
N PRO A 134 18.67 2.15 20.58
CA PRO A 134 19.69 3.18 20.41
C PRO A 134 20.88 2.67 19.57
N PRO A 135 21.66 3.56 18.93
CA PRO A 135 22.95 3.20 18.34
C PRO A 135 23.85 2.48 19.36
N GLY A 136 24.61 1.47 18.92
CA GLY A 136 25.36 0.56 19.80
C GLY A 136 24.58 -0.68 20.23
N GLN A 137 23.31 -0.82 19.83
CA GLN A 137 22.45 -1.98 20.14
C GLN A 137 21.62 -2.48 18.93
N ARG A 138 21.89 -1.97 17.72
CA ARG A 138 21.07 -2.19 16.53
C ARG A 138 21.44 -3.49 15.81
N LYS A 139 20.85 -4.58 16.28
CA LYS A 139 20.85 -5.89 15.62
C LYS A 139 20.07 -5.88 14.30
N VAL A 140 20.56 -6.60 13.29
CA VAL A 140 19.85 -6.84 12.02
C VAL A 140 19.79 -8.32 11.64
N PHE A 141 18.64 -8.76 11.15
CA PHE A 141 18.28 -10.16 10.96
C PHE A 141 18.32 -10.59 9.48
N CYS A 142 18.93 -11.74 9.21
CA CYS A 142 18.91 -12.41 7.91
C CYS A 142 18.96 -13.94 8.06
N TYR A 143 18.40 -14.68 7.09
CA TYR A 143 18.30 -16.15 7.17
C TYR A 143 19.68 -16.83 7.15
N SER A 144 20.57 -16.32 6.30
CA SER A 144 21.97 -16.72 6.18
C SER A 144 22.81 -15.48 5.93
N ALA A 145 24.13 -15.57 6.16
CA ALA A 145 25.08 -14.54 5.76
C ALA A 145 24.87 -14.17 4.27
N ARG A 146 24.92 -12.87 3.97
CA ARG A 146 24.73 -12.33 2.62
C ARG A 146 26.08 -11.97 2.03
N HIS A 147 26.23 -12.14 0.72
CA HIS A 147 27.44 -11.69 0.02
C HIS A 147 27.67 -10.19 0.25
N GLY A 148 28.92 -9.80 0.51
CA GLY A 148 29.29 -8.41 0.76
C GLY A 148 30.69 -8.26 1.35
N SER A 149 30.97 -7.06 1.84
CA SER A 149 32.23 -6.62 2.44
C SER A 149 32.62 -7.42 3.69
N ASN A 150 31.67 -7.63 4.61
CA ASN A 150 31.88 -8.42 5.81
C ASN A 150 31.45 -9.87 5.56
N LYS A 151 32.38 -10.82 5.71
CA LYS A 151 32.06 -12.24 5.70
C LYS A 151 31.14 -12.56 6.88
N ASP A 152 30.28 -13.56 6.70
CA ASP A 152 29.41 -14.12 7.74
C ASP A 152 28.35 -13.14 8.33
N HIS A 153 28.26 -11.91 7.81
CA HIS A 153 27.31 -10.87 8.23
C HIS A 153 26.09 -10.77 7.30
N CYS A 154 25.07 -10.01 7.76
CA CYS A 154 23.85 -9.75 6.98
C CYS A 154 24.01 -8.68 5.89
N ASN A 155 25.10 -7.91 5.88
CA ASN A 155 25.43 -6.88 4.87
C ASN A 155 24.22 -6.00 4.51
N ALA A 156 23.52 -5.53 5.55
CA ALA A 156 22.16 -5.00 5.48
C ALA A 156 22.02 -3.68 4.70
N LYS A 157 23.12 -2.96 4.51
CA LYS A 157 23.22 -1.67 3.81
C LYS A 157 23.89 -1.77 2.43
N GLU A 158 24.18 -2.99 1.95
CA GLU A 158 24.91 -3.16 0.68
C GLU A 158 24.00 -3.10 -0.55
N GLY A 159 24.31 -2.15 -1.43
CA GLY A 159 23.59 -1.91 -2.69
C GLY A 159 22.36 -1.00 -2.53
N ASN A 160 21.71 -0.75 -3.67
CA ASN A 160 20.47 0.01 -3.78
C ASN A 160 19.32 -1.02 -3.93
N PRO A 161 18.26 -0.99 -3.11
CA PRO A 161 17.85 0.09 -2.17
C PRO A 161 18.37 -0.04 -0.73
N PHE A 162 19.06 -1.14 -0.40
CA PHE A 162 19.47 -1.52 0.95
C PHE A 162 20.13 -0.40 1.77
N GLY A 163 21.25 0.17 1.31
CA GLY A 163 21.92 1.28 2.01
C GLY A 163 21.01 2.50 2.18
N PRO A 164 20.55 3.11 1.06
CA PRO A 164 19.69 4.29 1.10
C PRO A 164 18.48 4.20 2.03
N PHE A 165 17.82 3.04 2.11
CA PHE A 165 16.67 2.84 2.99
C PHE A 165 17.02 3.02 4.47
N TRP A 166 18.14 2.44 4.94
CA TRP A 166 18.58 2.56 6.32
C TRP A 166 19.27 3.90 6.59
N ASP A 167 20.00 4.45 5.61
CA ASP A 167 20.64 5.76 5.68
C ASP A 167 19.63 6.91 5.90
N TRP A 168 18.44 6.80 5.31
CA TRP A 168 17.34 7.78 5.44
C TRP A 168 16.87 8.00 6.88
N PHE A 169 16.98 6.98 7.74
CA PHE A 169 16.64 7.05 9.16
C PHE A 169 17.88 7.11 10.07
N HIS A 170 19.08 7.31 9.49
CA HIS A 170 20.37 7.26 10.18
C HIS A 170 20.54 5.96 10.98
N ILE A 171 20.23 4.84 10.33
CA ILE A 171 20.39 3.48 10.85
C ILE A 171 21.69 2.89 10.31
N ASP A 172 22.65 2.74 11.21
CA ASP A 172 23.71 1.74 11.13
C ASP A 172 23.40 0.57 12.07
N PHE A 173 24.04 -0.57 11.83
CA PHE A 173 23.80 -1.82 12.55
C PHE A 173 25.08 -2.32 13.21
N ASP A 174 24.97 -2.62 14.50
CA ASP A 174 26.10 -3.01 15.36
C ASP A 174 26.37 -4.53 15.31
N GLU A 175 25.35 -5.34 14.99
CA GLU A 175 25.40 -6.81 15.05
C GLU A 175 24.53 -7.44 13.95
N SER A 176 24.97 -8.57 13.37
CA SER A 176 24.19 -9.39 12.43
C SER A 176 23.70 -10.67 13.10
N VAL A 177 22.38 -10.87 13.13
CA VAL A 177 21.72 -12.07 13.67
C VAL A 177 21.34 -13.00 12.51
N ILE A 178 22.03 -14.14 12.43
CA ILE A 178 21.68 -15.21 11.51
C ILE A 178 20.60 -16.09 12.16
N PHE A 179 19.40 -16.13 11.57
CA PHE A 179 18.26 -16.83 12.17
C PHE A 179 17.92 -18.19 11.55
N GLY A 180 18.59 -18.60 10.46
CA GLY A 180 18.44 -19.95 9.92
C GLY A 180 18.78 -20.99 10.99
N PRO A 181 17.94 -22.02 11.21
CA PRO A 181 16.95 -22.55 10.28
C PRO A 181 15.51 -22.03 10.43
N LEU A 182 15.22 -21.00 11.23
CA LEU A 182 13.84 -20.53 11.42
C LEU A 182 13.26 -19.94 10.11
N PHE A 183 11.95 -20.13 9.92
CA PHE A 183 11.22 -19.66 8.74
C PHE A 183 10.08 -18.70 9.10
N TYR A 184 9.61 -17.91 8.13
CA TYR A 184 8.51 -16.95 8.32
C TYR A 184 7.10 -17.56 8.15
N ASP A 185 6.96 -18.88 7.96
CA ASP A 185 5.65 -19.49 7.71
C ASP A 185 4.87 -19.72 9.00
N ILE A 186 4.10 -18.69 9.39
CA ILE A 186 3.23 -18.69 10.56
C ILE A 186 2.08 -19.71 10.51
N GLN A 187 1.87 -20.41 9.39
CA GLN A 187 0.94 -21.54 9.34
C GLN A 187 1.53 -22.78 10.06
N MET A 188 2.85 -22.86 10.20
CA MET A 188 3.51 -23.81 11.08
C MET A 188 3.52 -23.26 12.51
N THR A 189 2.68 -23.84 13.38
CA THR A 189 2.52 -23.38 14.76
C THR A 189 3.81 -23.46 15.60
N THR A 190 4.72 -24.37 15.26
CA THR A 190 6.03 -24.47 15.92
C THR A 190 6.91 -23.25 15.64
N ALA A 191 6.93 -22.75 14.39
CA ALA A 191 7.75 -21.61 14.01
C ALA A 191 7.46 -20.36 14.86
N VAL A 192 6.19 -20.09 15.18
CA VAL A 192 5.80 -18.97 16.05
C VAL A 192 6.35 -19.13 17.47
N ALA A 193 6.36 -20.35 18.01
CA ALA A 193 6.98 -20.65 19.30
C ALA A 193 8.51 -20.51 19.24
N GLU A 194 9.15 -21.11 18.22
CA GLU A 194 10.59 -21.04 17.96
C GLU A 194 11.09 -19.58 17.87
N TRP A 195 10.38 -18.70 17.13
CA TRP A 195 10.68 -17.27 17.07
C TRP A 195 10.56 -16.57 18.42
N THR A 196 9.56 -16.94 19.23
CA THR A 196 9.27 -16.29 20.52
C THR A 196 10.25 -16.74 21.61
N GLU A 197 10.67 -18.00 21.59
CA GLU A 197 11.66 -18.58 22.50
C GLU A 197 13.10 -18.15 22.14
N THR A 198 13.46 -18.17 20.85
CA THR A 198 14.81 -17.78 20.39
C THR A 198 15.04 -16.27 20.51
N TYR A 199 14.00 -15.45 20.26
CA TYR A 199 14.10 -14.00 20.23
C TYR A 199 13.02 -13.33 21.11
N PRO A 200 13.11 -13.46 22.45
CA PRO A 200 12.17 -12.83 23.38
C PRO A 200 12.26 -11.30 23.34
N SER A 201 11.15 -10.61 23.62
CA SER A 201 11.05 -9.15 23.52
C SER A 201 11.99 -8.38 24.46
N LYS A 202 12.33 -8.99 25.60
CA LYS A 202 13.24 -8.44 26.61
C LYS A 202 14.67 -8.24 26.07
N ASP A 203 15.20 -9.23 25.37
CA ASP A 203 16.59 -9.28 24.92
C ASP A 203 16.73 -8.96 23.41
N TYR A 204 15.60 -8.97 22.70
CA TYR A 204 15.42 -8.52 21.32
C TYR A 204 14.15 -7.64 21.21
N PRO A 205 14.19 -6.37 21.67
CA PRO A 205 13.04 -5.46 21.61
C PRO A 205 12.64 -5.09 20.19
N VAL A 206 13.55 -5.19 19.22
CA VAL A 206 13.28 -4.94 17.79
C VAL A 206 13.85 -6.08 16.95
N LEU A 207 13.01 -6.70 16.14
CA LEU A 207 13.43 -7.62 15.08
C LEU A 207 13.49 -6.84 13.76
N ALA A 208 14.67 -6.30 13.44
CA ALA A 208 14.91 -5.52 12.22
C ALA A 208 15.46 -6.42 11.09
N PHE A 209 14.71 -6.64 10.01
CA PHE A 209 15.08 -7.57 8.94
C PHE A 209 15.63 -6.88 7.69
N VAL A 210 16.66 -7.47 7.07
CA VAL A 210 17.26 -6.95 5.80
C VAL A 210 16.27 -6.88 4.63
N GLY A 211 15.20 -7.66 4.69
CA GLY A 211 14.11 -7.72 3.72
C GLY A 211 12.82 -8.12 4.44
N PRO A 212 11.66 -8.16 3.76
CA PRO A 212 10.40 -8.44 4.42
C PRO A 212 10.36 -9.86 5.04
N PRO A 213 9.85 -10.04 6.28
CA PRO A 213 9.62 -11.36 6.87
C PRO A 213 8.36 -12.00 6.27
N ALA A 214 8.42 -12.28 4.96
CA ALA A 214 7.27 -12.64 4.14
C ALA A 214 7.66 -13.42 2.88
N ALA A 215 6.83 -14.41 2.54
CA ALA A 215 6.88 -15.07 1.24
C ALA A 215 6.54 -14.10 0.09
N PHE A 216 7.04 -14.39 -1.10
CA PHE A 216 6.69 -13.71 -2.34
C PHE A 216 6.47 -14.74 -3.48
N PRO A 217 5.37 -14.69 -4.24
CA PRO A 217 4.19 -13.83 -4.07
C PRO A 217 3.49 -14.04 -2.71
N VAL A 218 2.55 -13.15 -2.39
CA VAL A 218 1.77 -13.26 -1.15
C VAL A 218 1.00 -14.59 -1.09
N SER A 219 1.03 -15.26 0.07
CA SER A 219 0.27 -16.50 0.32
C SER A 219 -1.24 -16.27 0.27
N GLN A 220 -2.00 -17.23 -0.27
CA GLN A 220 -3.47 -17.22 -0.26
C GLN A 220 -4.12 -16.95 1.11
N TYR A 221 -3.45 -17.28 2.22
CA TYR A 221 -3.96 -16.99 3.56
C TYR A 221 -3.94 -15.49 3.89
N HIS A 222 -3.03 -14.73 3.29
CA HIS A 222 -2.78 -13.32 3.61
C HIS A 222 -3.37 -12.34 2.58
N ILE A 223 -3.82 -12.80 1.39
CA ILE A 223 -4.44 -11.90 0.37
C ILE A 223 -5.63 -11.11 0.92
N LYS A 224 -6.40 -11.70 1.86
CA LYS A 224 -7.57 -11.06 2.48
C LYS A 224 -7.22 -9.95 3.48
N LEU A 225 -5.93 -9.70 3.75
CA LEU A 225 -5.46 -8.57 4.55
C LEU A 225 -5.43 -7.26 3.76
N GLN A 226 -5.51 -7.32 2.41
CA GLN A 226 -5.72 -6.15 1.56
C GLN A 226 -6.95 -5.31 2.00
N ARG A 227 -7.93 -5.91 2.68
CA ARG A 227 -9.09 -5.19 3.23
C ARG A 227 -8.71 -4.01 4.14
N TYR A 228 -7.58 -4.10 4.83
CA TYR A 228 -7.07 -3.10 5.77
C TYR A 228 -6.17 -2.05 5.10
N VAL A 229 -5.74 -2.30 3.86
CA VAL A 229 -4.95 -1.34 3.07
C VAL A 229 -5.92 -0.37 2.39
N LYS A 230 -6.22 0.75 3.07
CA LYS A 230 -7.14 1.79 2.57
C LYS A 230 -6.34 2.97 2.01
N TRP A 231 -6.68 3.43 0.81
CA TRP A 231 -6.08 4.63 0.20
C TRP A 231 -6.21 5.87 1.09
N SER A 232 -5.15 6.69 1.14
CA SER A 232 -5.16 7.96 1.86
C SER A 232 -6.24 8.91 1.31
N HIS A 233 -6.66 9.88 2.11
CA HIS A 233 -7.69 10.85 1.68
C HIS A 233 -7.25 11.64 0.44
N ASN A 234 -5.94 11.90 0.29
CA ASN A 234 -5.37 12.55 -0.89
C ASN A 234 -5.57 11.69 -2.16
N TYR A 235 -5.10 10.43 -2.16
CA TYR A 235 -5.25 9.55 -3.32
C TYR A 235 -6.72 9.20 -3.62
N SER A 236 -7.55 9.10 -2.59
CA SER A 236 -9.00 8.94 -2.75
C SER A 236 -9.61 10.13 -3.49
N LYS A 237 -9.32 11.36 -3.03
CA LYS A 237 -9.82 12.60 -3.65
C LYS A 237 -9.33 12.76 -5.09
N LEU A 238 -8.04 12.55 -5.34
CA LEU A 238 -7.46 12.65 -6.70
C LEU A 238 -8.12 11.69 -7.69
N ALA A 239 -8.52 10.50 -7.23
CA ALA A 239 -9.25 9.55 -8.07
C ALA A 239 -10.69 9.98 -8.33
N ASP A 240 -11.40 10.55 -7.33
CA ASP A 240 -12.75 11.09 -7.55
C ASP A 240 -12.74 12.30 -8.49
N GLU A 241 -11.81 13.24 -8.32
CA GLU A 241 -11.62 14.38 -9.22
C GLU A 241 -11.28 13.92 -10.65
N PHE A 242 -10.37 12.95 -10.81
CA PHE A 242 -10.03 12.40 -12.12
C PHE A 242 -11.23 11.71 -12.80
N ILE A 243 -11.95 10.85 -12.08
CA ILE A 243 -13.11 10.11 -12.60
C ILE A 243 -14.23 11.10 -12.97
N GLN A 244 -14.54 12.08 -12.12
CA GLN A 244 -15.58 13.08 -12.40
C GLN A 244 -15.27 13.92 -13.64
N GLN A 245 -14.01 14.30 -13.86
CA GLN A 245 -13.60 15.14 -14.98
C GLN A 245 -13.46 14.38 -16.31
N ASN A 246 -12.98 13.12 -16.27
CA ASN A 246 -12.57 12.39 -17.48
C ASN A 246 -13.49 11.21 -17.83
N ILE A 247 -14.36 10.78 -16.90
CA ILE A 247 -15.23 9.60 -17.04
C ILE A 247 -16.68 10.01 -16.75
N PRO A 248 -17.31 10.83 -17.63
CA PRO A 248 -18.65 11.39 -17.38
C PRO A 248 -19.78 10.36 -17.40
N HIS A 249 -19.51 9.13 -17.84
CA HIS A 249 -20.49 8.06 -17.99
C HIS A 249 -19.94 6.74 -17.46
N ARG A 250 -20.65 6.14 -16.50
CA ARG A 250 -20.51 4.72 -16.13
C ARG A 250 -21.45 3.85 -17.00
N PRO A 251 -21.15 2.56 -17.21
CA PRO A 251 -19.97 1.85 -16.72
C PRO A 251 -18.69 2.18 -17.50
N PHE A 252 -17.56 2.17 -16.80
CA PHE A 252 -16.21 2.31 -17.35
C PHE A 252 -15.34 1.08 -17.09
N LEU A 253 -14.50 0.76 -18.06
CA LEU A 253 -13.60 -0.39 -18.03
C LEU A 253 -12.20 0.08 -17.63
N GLY A 254 -11.64 -0.47 -16.56
CA GLY A 254 -10.22 -0.30 -16.23
C GLY A 254 -9.39 -1.36 -16.93
N ILE A 255 -8.29 -0.99 -17.59
CA ILE A 255 -7.34 -1.95 -18.15
C ILE A 255 -5.91 -1.64 -17.69
N HIS A 256 -5.16 -2.69 -17.35
CA HIS A 256 -3.73 -2.60 -17.02
C HIS A 256 -2.88 -3.26 -18.11
N LEU A 257 -2.20 -2.43 -18.89
CA LEU A 257 -1.27 -2.83 -19.94
C LEU A 257 0.17 -2.80 -19.40
N ARG A 258 0.59 -3.94 -18.85
CA ARG A 258 1.98 -4.20 -18.45
C ARG A 258 2.76 -4.70 -19.67
N ASN A 259 3.28 -3.77 -20.47
CA ASN A 259 3.88 -4.03 -21.78
C ASN A 259 5.24 -3.32 -22.01
N GLY A 260 5.92 -2.92 -20.94
CA GLY A 260 7.30 -2.45 -21.01
C GLY A 260 8.33 -3.55 -21.35
N PRO A 261 9.48 -3.19 -21.95
CA PRO A 261 10.51 -4.13 -22.39
C PRO A 261 11.28 -4.80 -21.23
N ASP A 262 11.10 -4.33 -19.99
CA ASP A 262 11.56 -5.04 -18.79
C ASP A 262 10.61 -6.20 -18.41
N PHE A 263 9.34 -6.13 -18.83
CA PHE A 263 8.35 -7.19 -18.62
C PHE A 263 8.32 -8.19 -19.77
N GLU A 264 8.50 -7.73 -21.01
CA GLU A 264 8.64 -8.57 -22.21
C GLU A 264 9.69 -9.68 -21.98
N LYS A 265 10.89 -9.29 -21.55
CA LYS A 265 11.99 -10.19 -21.20
C LYS A 265 11.71 -11.11 -20.02
N ALA A 266 10.95 -10.62 -19.03
CA ALA A 266 10.54 -11.47 -17.92
C ALA A 266 9.57 -12.57 -18.37
N CYS A 267 8.68 -12.26 -19.31
CA CYS A 267 7.73 -13.21 -19.87
C CYS A 267 8.39 -14.34 -20.67
N GLU A 268 9.57 -14.13 -21.28
CA GLU A 268 10.36 -15.19 -21.93
C GLU A 268 10.60 -16.43 -21.03
N HIS A 269 10.52 -16.28 -19.71
CA HIS A 269 10.71 -17.34 -18.72
C HIS A 269 9.40 -17.89 -18.11
N VAL A 270 8.22 -17.45 -18.56
CA VAL A 270 6.93 -17.85 -17.95
C VAL A 270 6.62 -19.34 -18.16
N SER A 271 7.13 -19.94 -19.24
CA SER A 271 6.97 -21.37 -19.57
C SER A 271 7.79 -22.29 -18.66
N THR A 272 8.94 -21.84 -18.16
CA THR A 272 9.78 -22.58 -17.20
C THR A 272 9.43 -22.24 -15.75
N THR A 273 8.84 -21.07 -15.51
CA THR A 273 8.44 -20.59 -14.18
C THR A 273 6.94 -20.26 -14.16
N PRO A 274 6.04 -21.27 -14.19
CA PRO A 274 4.59 -21.03 -14.31
C PRO A 274 3.99 -20.25 -13.13
N ASN A 275 4.60 -20.35 -11.94
CA ASN A 275 4.25 -19.60 -10.73
C ASN A 275 4.97 -18.23 -10.62
N MET A 276 5.50 -17.69 -11.72
CA MET A 276 6.27 -16.44 -11.72
C MET A 276 5.46 -15.23 -11.24
N PHE A 277 6.07 -14.44 -10.37
CA PHE A 277 5.46 -13.24 -9.76
C PHE A 277 4.04 -13.53 -9.26
N ALA A 278 3.02 -12.83 -9.75
CA ALA A 278 1.65 -12.97 -9.27
C ALA A 278 0.78 -13.98 -10.05
N ALA A 279 1.34 -14.81 -10.93
CA ALA A 279 0.59 -15.70 -11.84
C ALA A 279 -0.53 -16.52 -11.16
N LYS A 280 -0.29 -16.94 -9.91
CA LYS A 280 -1.26 -17.64 -9.04
C LYS A 280 -2.62 -16.97 -8.90
N GLN A 281 -2.72 -15.64 -9.08
CA GLN A 281 -4.00 -14.92 -9.05
C GLN A 281 -4.97 -15.33 -10.18
N CYS A 282 -4.42 -15.93 -11.25
CA CYS A 282 -5.17 -16.55 -12.34
C CYS A 282 -5.17 -18.08 -12.20
N ILE A 283 -3.98 -18.70 -12.20
CA ILE A 283 -3.84 -20.15 -12.35
C ILE A 283 -4.12 -20.95 -11.07
N GLY A 284 -4.21 -20.29 -9.92
CA GLY A 284 -4.31 -20.93 -8.60
C GLY A 284 -2.95 -21.25 -7.97
N GLU A 285 -2.94 -21.87 -6.80
CA GLU A 285 -1.70 -22.13 -6.03
C GLU A 285 -0.80 -23.21 -6.65
N ARG A 286 -1.39 -24.13 -7.42
CA ARG A 286 -0.74 -25.30 -8.04
C ARG A 286 -1.01 -25.42 -9.55
N GLY A 287 -1.60 -24.40 -10.18
CA GLY A 287 -2.01 -24.44 -11.59
C GLY A 287 -3.37 -25.10 -11.84
N GLU A 288 -4.21 -25.23 -10.81
CA GLU A 288 -5.52 -25.88 -10.86
C GLU A 288 -6.53 -25.26 -11.83
N PHE A 289 -6.27 -24.06 -12.37
CA PHE A 289 -7.09 -23.40 -13.39
C PHE A 289 -6.41 -23.31 -14.78
N GLY A 290 -5.25 -23.96 -14.96
CA GLY A 290 -4.51 -24.03 -16.22
C GLY A 290 -3.05 -23.56 -16.10
N PRO A 291 -2.22 -23.74 -17.14
CA PRO A 291 -0.85 -23.24 -17.17
C PRO A 291 -0.80 -21.73 -17.45
N THR A 292 0.23 -21.04 -16.95
CA THR A 292 0.50 -19.64 -17.34
C THR A 292 1.12 -19.62 -18.73
N THR A 293 0.49 -18.91 -19.67
CA THR A 293 0.95 -18.83 -21.06
C THR A 293 1.73 -17.54 -21.35
N GLN A 294 2.45 -17.50 -22.47
CA GLN A 294 3.06 -16.27 -22.97
C GLN A 294 2.02 -15.17 -23.17
N GLU A 295 0.86 -15.50 -23.75
CA GLU A 295 -0.21 -14.54 -24.04
C GLU A 295 -0.85 -13.96 -22.75
N MET A 296 -0.89 -14.72 -21.65
CA MET A 296 -1.33 -14.24 -20.33
C MET A 296 -0.30 -13.30 -19.68
N CYS A 297 0.97 -13.41 -20.07
CA CYS A 297 2.08 -12.62 -19.54
C CYS A 297 2.33 -11.35 -20.37
N PHE A 298 2.37 -11.46 -21.70
CA PHE A 298 2.63 -10.37 -22.64
C PHE A 298 1.64 -10.49 -23.83
N PRO A 299 0.39 -10.02 -23.67
CA PRO A 299 -0.65 -10.22 -24.67
C PRO A 299 -0.39 -9.42 -25.95
N SER A 300 -0.71 -10.04 -27.08
CA SER A 300 -0.72 -9.43 -28.40
C SER A 300 -1.72 -8.28 -28.50
N ILE A 301 -1.47 -7.38 -29.45
CA ILE A 301 -2.37 -6.26 -29.78
C ILE A 301 -3.75 -6.80 -30.19
N SER A 302 -3.81 -7.92 -30.91
CA SER A 302 -5.05 -8.66 -31.23
C SER A 302 -5.81 -9.04 -29.95
N THR A 303 -5.19 -9.78 -29.03
CA THR A 303 -5.84 -10.21 -27.78
C THR A 303 -6.32 -9.04 -26.93
N VAL A 304 -5.53 -7.97 -26.79
CA VAL A 304 -5.96 -6.75 -26.08
C VAL A 304 -7.17 -6.11 -26.77
N THR A 305 -7.09 -5.87 -28.08
CA THR A 305 -8.16 -5.17 -28.82
C THR A 305 -9.45 -5.99 -28.88
N GLU A 306 -9.37 -7.31 -29.05
CA GLU A 306 -10.51 -8.22 -29.07
C GLU A 306 -11.16 -8.39 -27.69
N GLN A 307 -10.38 -8.61 -26.62
CA GLN A 307 -10.94 -8.75 -25.27
C GLN A 307 -11.55 -7.43 -24.77
N VAL A 308 -10.93 -6.28 -25.05
CA VAL A 308 -11.55 -4.99 -24.71
C VAL A 308 -12.83 -4.77 -25.50
N LYS A 309 -12.88 -5.11 -26.80
CA LYS A 309 -14.11 -5.00 -27.61
C LYS A 309 -15.22 -5.94 -27.13
N LYS A 310 -14.88 -7.18 -26.72
CA LYS A 310 -15.79 -8.15 -26.10
C LYS A 310 -16.44 -7.55 -24.84
N GLU A 311 -15.62 -7.04 -23.91
CA GLU A 311 -16.11 -6.50 -22.64
C GLU A 311 -16.84 -5.16 -22.79
N VAL A 312 -16.39 -4.27 -23.68
CA VAL A 312 -17.08 -3.02 -24.00
C VAL A 312 -18.51 -3.28 -24.48
N ASN A 313 -18.69 -4.21 -25.42
CA ASN A 313 -19.99 -4.58 -25.95
C ASN A 313 -20.84 -5.31 -24.90
N ARG A 314 -20.25 -6.24 -24.12
CA ARG A 314 -20.94 -7.04 -23.10
C ARG A 314 -21.51 -6.19 -21.95
N LEU A 315 -20.82 -5.12 -21.57
CA LEU A 315 -21.18 -4.27 -20.43
C LEU A 315 -21.76 -2.90 -20.83
N GLY A 316 -21.83 -2.58 -22.12
CA GLY A 316 -22.33 -1.27 -22.60
C GLY A 316 -21.42 -0.09 -22.28
N ILE A 317 -20.13 -0.35 -22.02
CA ILE A 317 -19.10 0.62 -21.61
C ILE A 317 -19.10 1.87 -22.48
N LYS A 318 -18.83 3.03 -21.87
CA LYS A 318 -18.63 4.32 -22.60
C LYS A 318 -17.20 4.87 -22.53
N THR A 319 -16.42 4.43 -21.54
CA THR A 319 -15.04 4.87 -21.31
C THR A 319 -14.14 3.70 -20.93
N VAL A 320 -12.96 3.63 -21.53
CA VAL A 320 -11.88 2.72 -21.11
C VAL A 320 -10.77 3.57 -20.49
N PHE A 321 -10.45 3.30 -19.22
CA PHE A 321 -9.31 3.86 -18.53
C PHE A 321 -8.09 2.94 -18.68
N ILE A 322 -6.96 3.51 -19.11
CA ILE A 322 -5.77 2.77 -19.52
C ILE A 322 -4.58 3.14 -18.62
N ALA A 323 -4.26 2.24 -17.69
CA ALA A 323 -2.99 2.26 -16.96
C ALA A 323 -1.93 1.48 -17.76
N THR A 324 -0.72 2.03 -17.90
CA THR A 324 0.38 1.35 -18.60
C THR A 324 1.74 1.82 -18.12
N ASP A 325 2.72 0.91 -18.15
CA ASP A 325 4.12 1.22 -17.93
C ASP A 325 4.87 1.68 -19.20
N TYR A 326 4.30 1.47 -20.39
CA TYR A 326 4.96 1.79 -21.66
C TYR A 326 4.02 2.26 -22.77
N ASN A 327 3.26 1.36 -23.41
CA ASN A 327 2.43 1.67 -24.58
C ASN A 327 0.93 1.63 -24.26
N ASP A 328 0.22 2.74 -24.50
CA ASP A 328 -1.20 2.88 -24.21
C ASP A 328 -2.15 2.26 -25.24
N LEU A 329 -1.65 1.82 -26.40
CA LEU A 329 -2.41 1.15 -27.47
C LEU A 329 -3.68 1.90 -27.94
N ARG A 330 -3.80 3.22 -27.69
CA ARG A 330 -5.01 3.98 -28.09
C ARG A 330 -5.17 4.08 -29.60
N THR A 331 -4.08 4.06 -30.36
CA THR A 331 -4.10 4.02 -31.83
C THR A 331 -4.67 2.69 -32.36
N GLU A 332 -4.56 1.62 -31.59
CA GLU A 332 -5.00 0.26 -31.93
C GLU A 332 -6.45 0.07 -31.46
N LEU A 333 -6.74 0.46 -30.22
CA LEU A 333 -8.07 0.41 -29.62
C LEU A 333 -9.08 1.31 -30.34
N SER A 334 -8.70 2.53 -30.76
CA SER A 334 -9.62 3.43 -31.48
C SER A 334 -10.09 2.89 -32.83
N LYS A 335 -9.28 2.08 -33.53
CA LYS A 335 -9.66 1.40 -34.78
C LYS A 335 -10.81 0.40 -34.59
N VAL A 336 -10.98 -0.14 -33.37
CA VAL A 336 -12.02 -1.15 -33.06
C VAL A 336 -13.11 -0.65 -32.09
N LEU A 337 -12.96 0.55 -31.52
CA LEU A 337 -13.84 1.17 -30.50
C LEU A 337 -14.23 2.62 -30.88
N SER A 338 -14.77 2.82 -32.10
CA SER A 338 -14.97 4.15 -32.70
C SER A 338 -15.85 5.15 -31.95
N ASN A 339 -16.62 4.71 -30.94
CA ASN A 339 -17.53 5.54 -30.14
C ASN A 339 -17.25 5.46 -28.62
N ILE A 340 -16.01 5.18 -28.22
CA ILE A 340 -15.61 4.95 -26.82
C ILE A 340 -14.51 5.94 -26.42
N SER A 341 -14.64 6.56 -25.25
CA SER A 341 -13.60 7.44 -24.72
C SER A 341 -12.41 6.61 -24.23
N LEU A 342 -11.20 6.89 -24.73
CA LEU A 342 -9.96 6.19 -24.35
C LEU A 342 -9.08 7.10 -23.47
N VAL A 343 -9.25 6.95 -22.16
CA VAL A 343 -8.74 7.85 -21.13
C VAL A 343 -7.50 7.28 -20.46
N LYS A 344 -6.55 8.14 -20.09
CA LYS A 344 -5.44 7.82 -19.19
C LYS A 344 -4.96 9.08 -18.48
N GLN A 345 -4.11 8.94 -17.46
CA GLN A 345 -3.48 10.09 -16.82
C GLN A 345 -2.63 10.93 -17.79
N ALA A 346 -2.68 12.25 -17.59
CA ALA A 346 -1.69 13.18 -18.14
C ALA A 346 -0.29 12.90 -17.53
N LYS A 347 0.77 13.42 -18.16
CA LYS A 347 2.14 13.31 -17.62
C LYS A 347 2.47 14.54 -16.75
N PRO A 348 3.14 14.37 -15.59
CA PRO A 348 3.56 13.11 -14.97
C PRO A 348 2.36 12.35 -14.36
N ALA A 349 2.26 11.06 -14.68
CA ALA A 349 1.23 10.17 -14.12
C ALA A 349 1.74 9.54 -12.81
N SER A 350 0.85 9.39 -11.81
CA SER A 350 1.18 8.65 -10.58
C SER A 350 0.71 7.19 -10.72
N PRO A 351 1.62 6.19 -10.56
CA PRO A 351 1.21 4.79 -10.60
C PRO A 351 0.25 4.42 -9.45
N MET A 352 0.29 5.15 -8.33
CA MET A 352 -0.65 4.92 -7.24
C MET A 352 -2.06 5.43 -7.59
N LEU A 353 -2.16 6.52 -8.36
CA LEU A 353 -3.44 7.00 -8.88
C LEU A 353 -4.03 6.06 -9.93
N ASP A 354 -3.20 5.42 -10.77
CA ASP A 354 -3.65 4.35 -11.68
C ASP A 354 -4.32 3.20 -10.90
N LEU A 355 -3.68 2.74 -9.80
CA LEU A 355 -4.24 1.68 -8.96
C LEU A 355 -5.61 2.05 -8.38
N VAL A 356 -5.77 3.27 -7.85
CA VAL A 356 -7.05 3.72 -7.27
C VAL A 356 -8.16 3.78 -8.33
N ILE A 357 -7.85 4.27 -9.54
CA ILE A 357 -8.84 4.38 -10.63
C ILE A 357 -9.22 2.99 -11.18
N LEU A 358 -8.26 2.08 -11.32
CA LEU A 358 -8.54 0.68 -11.68
C LEU A 358 -9.34 -0.05 -10.57
N GLY A 359 -9.05 0.23 -9.30
CA GLY A 359 -9.81 -0.27 -8.16
C GLY A 359 -11.29 0.12 -8.24
N ARG A 360 -11.58 1.35 -8.69
CA ARG A 360 -12.92 1.96 -8.78
C ARG A 360 -13.68 1.72 -10.10
N SER A 361 -13.10 0.97 -11.05
CA SER A 361 -13.75 0.68 -12.34
C SER A 361 -14.95 -0.26 -12.22
N ASP A 362 -15.90 -0.20 -13.15
CA ASP A 362 -17.07 -1.08 -13.12
C ASP A 362 -16.71 -2.52 -13.51
N HIS A 363 -15.72 -2.69 -14.40
CA HIS A 363 -15.01 -3.95 -14.64
C HIS A 363 -13.51 -3.69 -14.83
N PHE A 364 -12.66 -4.65 -14.50
CA PHE A 364 -11.19 -4.55 -14.63
C PHE A 364 -10.62 -5.68 -15.48
N ILE A 365 -9.73 -5.38 -16.44
CA ILE A 365 -8.91 -6.38 -17.14
C ILE A 365 -7.44 -6.22 -16.74
N GLY A 366 -6.90 -7.25 -16.09
CA GLY A 366 -5.56 -7.27 -15.53
C GLY A 366 -4.56 -8.16 -16.28
N ASN A 367 -3.27 -7.97 -15.99
CA ASN A 367 -2.21 -8.90 -16.38
C ASN A 367 -1.96 -9.95 -15.29
N CYS A 368 -2.07 -11.24 -15.60
CA CYS A 368 -1.98 -12.34 -14.62
C CYS A 368 -0.66 -12.37 -13.85
N VAL A 369 0.45 -12.03 -14.50
CA VAL A 369 1.79 -12.18 -13.92
C VAL A 369 2.18 -10.96 -13.08
N SER A 370 1.65 -9.77 -13.39
CA SER A 370 2.03 -8.54 -12.70
C SER A 370 1.47 -8.43 -11.27
N THR A 371 2.35 -8.15 -10.31
CA THR A 371 2.00 -7.83 -8.90
C THR A 371 1.26 -6.49 -8.78
N PHE A 372 1.45 -5.57 -9.73
CA PHE A 372 0.68 -4.33 -9.81
C PHE A 372 -0.80 -4.61 -10.13
N THR A 373 -1.08 -5.58 -11.02
CA THR A 373 -2.44 -6.13 -11.17
C THR A 373 -2.93 -6.76 -9.87
N ALA A 374 -2.08 -7.52 -9.17
CA ALA A 374 -2.47 -8.28 -7.99
C ALA A 374 -2.96 -7.40 -6.84
N PHE A 375 -2.40 -6.20 -6.68
CA PHE A 375 -2.91 -5.19 -5.76
C PHE A 375 -4.37 -4.84 -6.08
N VAL A 376 -4.65 -4.41 -7.32
CA VAL A 376 -6.01 -4.06 -7.79
C VAL A 376 -6.95 -5.26 -7.66
N LYS A 377 -6.51 -6.46 -8.06
CA LYS A 377 -7.29 -7.69 -7.97
C LYS A 377 -7.72 -7.98 -6.53
N ARG A 378 -6.81 -7.87 -5.56
CA ARG A 378 -7.13 -8.07 -4.13
C ARG A 378 -8.06 -6.98 -3.60
N GLU A 379 -7.87 -5.71 -3.99
CA GLU A 379 -8.75 -4.60 -3.59
C GLU A 379 -10.18 -4.82 -4.10
N ARG A 380 -10.30 -5.25 -5.36
CA ARG A 380 -11.59 -5.59 -6.00
C ARG A 380 -12.21 -6.85 -5.40
N ASP A 381 -11.43 -7.88 -5.06
CA ASP A 381 -11.94 -9.08 -4.40
C ASP A 381 -12.54 -8.80 -3.02
N VAL A 382 -11.89 -7.96 -2.20
CA VAL A 382 -12.42 -7.58 -0.87
C VAL A 382 -13.58 -6.57 -0.93
N THR A 383 -13.82 -5.96 -2.09
CA THR A 383 -14.97 -5.08 -2.38
C THR A 383 -16.01 -5.71 -3.32
N GLN A 384 -15.84 -6.99 -3.67
CA GLN A 384 -16.73 -7.79 -4.55
C GLN A 384 -16.90 -7.23 -5.99
N LEU A 385 -15.91 -6.47 -6.50
CA LEU A 385 -15.94 -5.88 -7.84
C LEU A 385 -15.38 -6.84 -8.91
N PRO A 386 -16.01 -6.96 -10.10
CA PRO A 386 -15.65 -7.97 -11.09
C PRO A 386 -14.31 -7.66 -11.78
N SER A 387 -13.54 -8.72 -12.05
CA SER A 387 -12.23 -8.63 -12.70
C SER A 387 -12.01 -9.83 -13.61
N SER A 388 -11.40 -9.61 -14.77
CA SER A 388 -10.88 -10.64 -15.69
C SER A 388 -9.42 -10.34 -16.04
N PHE A 389 -8.80 -11.19 -16.88
CA PHE A 389 -7.39 -11.06 -17.23
C PHE A 389 -7.13 -11.32 -18.72
N TRP A 390 -5.99 -10.81 -19.20
CA TRP A 390 -5.53 -11.05 -20.56
C TRP A 390 -5.33 -12.55 -20.84
N ALA A 391 -5.87 -13.02 -21.97
CA ALA A 391 -5.78 -14.40 -22.46
C ALA A 391 -6.18 -15.53 -21.48
N PHE A 392 -6.90 -15.21 -20.41
CA PHE A 392 -7.28 -16.18 -19.38
C PHE A 392 -8.79 -16.22 -19.18
N GLU A 393 -9.40 -17.37 -19.48
CA GLU A 393 -10.75 -17.72 -19.05
C GLU A 393 -10.63 -18.86 -18.03
N LYS A 394 -11.16 -18.65 -16.81
CA LYS A 394 -11.01 -19.61 -15.72
C LYS A 394 -11.72 -20.91 -16.06
N GLN A 395 -10.96 -21.99 -16.22
CA GLN A 395 -11.53 -23.32 -16.33
C GLN A 395 -12.16 -23.71 -14.99
N THR A 396 -13.48 -23.57 -14.89
CA THR A 396 -14.25 -24.43 -13.98
C THR A 396 -14.00 -25.88 -14.40
N LYS A 397 -13.70 -26.76 -13.44
CA LYS A 397 -13.73 -28.21 -13.68
C LYS A 397 -14.97 -28.54 -14.51
N LYS A 398 -14.81 -29.29 -15.61
CA LYS A 398 -15.94 -30.01 -16.19
C LYS A 398 -16.62 -30.77 -15.04
N GLN A 399 -17.95 -30.76 -15.00
CA GLN A 399 -18.65 -31.79 -14.25
C GLN A 399 -18.20 -33.12 -14.88
N GLU A 400 -17.55 -33.96 -14.07
CA GLU A 400 -17.15 -35.30 -14.45
C GLU A 400 -18.45 -36.12 -14.58
N LEU A 401 -18.85 -36.37 -15.83
CA LEU A 401 -20.01 -37.16 -16.29
C LEU A 401 -19.47 -38.39 -17.04
#